data_AF-A0A8K0TM41-F1
#
_entry.id   AF-A0A8K0TM41-F1
#
_cell.length_a   1.000
_cell.length_b   1.000
_cell.length_c   1.000
_cell.angle_alpha   90.00
_cell.angle_beta   90.00
_cell.angle_gamma   90.00
#
_symmetry.space_group_name_H-M   'P 1'
#
loop_
_entity.id
_entity.type
_entity.pdbx_description
1 polymer ?
#
loop_
_entity_poly.entity_id
_entity_poly.type
_entity_poly.pdbx_seq_one_letter_code
_entity_poly.pdbx_strand_id
1 'polypeptide(L)'
;MEPFKVVEMTIRRSLNTVIFRILTTKSVTFKYLITRKMDFAMAESHTSKDFAFDTVPLGDWNAGKLVEVDGRLVLDQTDKIDLESGAVWHPKKIDELDLPQQLDGYDFTSDWQCQGHETGKIIPTPSVLAADCRTAICLYTWNPSITTPNEESIIYQLVAGSGIAPKFLGHITENRDRIIGYVVEKIHGRAATAADYPQCRAALSILHRLGIKYGRITSNSFIVEEDTGRVYLSGFSNASLYGTADDVYMKEQFYLADVLGIDAHRKEQAGLEDAQRKEREARRDAEASKENETPTRPGLGQRRSSRLQRLCRRFTQKEHKNWASVFTSTDKGRI
;
A
#
# COMPACT_ATOMS: atom_id res chain seq x y z
N MET A 1 -13.43 -38.07 9.84
CA MET A 1 -14.18 -36.81 9.98
C MET A 1 -13.73 -36.07 11.24
N GLU A 2 -13.69 -34.74 11.18
CA GLU A 2 -13.45 -33.86 12.31
C GLU A 2 -14.47 -32.71 12.36
N PRO A 3 -14.98 -32.34 13.55
CA PRO A 3 -15.84 -31.16 13.70
C PRO A 3 -15.10 -29.88 13.36
N PHE A 4 -15.83 -28.87 12.90
CA PHE A 4 -15.29 -27.55 12.61
C PHE A 4 -16.16 -26.43 13.18
N LYS A 5 -15.59 -25.23 13.25
CA LYS A 5 -16.33 -23.99 13.49
C LYS A 5 -16.08 -23.04 12.33
N VAL A 6 -17.13 -22.38 11.85
CA VAL A 6 -16.96 -21.21 10.98
C VAL A 6 -16.42 -20.08 11.83
N VAL A 7 -15.27 -19.54 11.44
CA VAL A 7 -14.62 -18.45 12.16
C VAL A 7 -14.91 -17.13 11.45
N GLU A 8 -14.79 -17.12 10.12
CA GLU A 8 -14.95 -15.92 9.29
C GLU A 8 -15.59 -16.26 7.95
N MET A 9 -16.12 -15.24 7.28
CA MET A 9 -16.71 -15.36 5.94
C MET A 9 -16.39 -14.08 5.14
N THR A 10 -16.12 -14.23 3.85
CA THR A 10 -16.00 -13.10 2.92
C THR A 10 -16.75 -13.37 1.62
N ILE A 11 -17.24 -12.30 1.00
CA ILE A 11 -17.95 -12.34 -0.28
C ILE A 11 -17.11 -11.62 -1.33
N ARG A 12 -16.59 -12.39 -2.29
CA ARG A 12 -15.91 -11.86 -3.47
C ARG A 12 -16.94 -11.50 -4.54
N ARG A 13 -17.40 -10.23 -4.51
CA ARG A 13 -18.42 -9.73 -5.45
C ARG A 13 -18.00 -9.88 -6.91
N SER A 14 -16.73 -9.63 -7.24
CA SER A 14 -16.19 -9.74 -8.60
C SER A 14 -16.19 -11.16 -9.14
N LEU A 15 -15.97 -12.16 -8.28
CA LEU A 15 -15.95 -13.58 -8.63
C LEU A 15 -17.26 -14.29 -8.30
N ASN A 16 -18.26 -13.55 -7.83
CA ASN A 16 -19.53 -14.09 -7.38
C ASN A 16 -19.37 -15.32 -6.46
N THR A 17 -18.40 -15.26 -5.53
CA THR A 17 -17.97 -16.38 -4.70
C THR A 17 -18.07 -16.03 -3.22
N VAL A 18 -18.50 -16.97 -2.39
CA VAL A 18 -18.49 -16.88 -0.93
C VAL A 18 -17.43 -17.84 -0.40
N ILE A 19 -16.58 -17.35 0.50
CA ILE A 19 -15.52 -18.15 1.12
C ILE A 19 -15.76 -18.11 2.63
N PHE A 20 -15.93 -19.29 3.21
CA PHE A 20 -15.96 -19.51 4.65
C PHE A 20 -14.58 -19.97 5.10
N ARG A 21 -14.07 -19.35 6.15
CA ARG A 21 -12.87 -19.81 6.86
C ARG A 21 -13.32 -20.61 8.06
N ILE A 22 -12.92 -21.89 8.10
CA ILE A 22 -13.26 -22.80 9.19
C ILE A 22 -12.02 -23.16 9.99
N LEU A 23 -12.19 -23.34 11.30
CA LEU A 23 -11.17 -23.92 12.18
C LEU A 23 -11.60 -25.32 12.57
N THR A 24 -10.78 -26.31 12.22
CA THR A 24 -11.06 -27.69 12.58
C THR A 24 -10.65 -27.98 14.02
N THR A 25 -11.46 -28.78 14.73
CA THR A 25 -11.32 -28.96 16.18
C THR A 25 -10.25 -29.98 16.58
N LYS A 26 -9.97 -30.97 15.72
CA LYS A 26 -8.98 -32.02 16.02
C LYS A 26 -7.59 -31.61 15.53
N SER A 27 -7.50 -31.21 14.27
CA SER A 27 -6.23 -30.81 13.66
C SER A 27 -5.80 -29.40 14.06
N VAL A 28 -6.73 -28.56 14.53
CA VAL A 28 -6.49 -27.15 14.89
C VAL A 28 -5.87 -26.41 13.72
N THR A 29 -6.51 -26.56 12.55
CA THR A 29 -6.05 -25.96 11.29
C THR A 29 -7.18 -25.16 10.63
N PHE A 30 -6.81 -24.04 10.03
CA PHE A 30 -7.68 -23.30 9.15
C PHE A 30 -7.84 -24.01 7.81
N LYS A 31 -9.09 -24.08 7.34
CA LYS A 31 -9.46 -24.57 6.01
C LYS A 31 -10.52 -23.65 5.40
N TYR A 32 -10.71 -23.74 4.10
CA TYR A 32 -11.57 -22.85 3.33
C TYR A 32 -12.71 -23.64 2.69
N LEU A 33 -13.94 -23.20 2.86
CA LEU A 33 -15.10 -23.74 2.14
C LEU A 33 -15.63 -22.68 1.17
N ILE A 34 -15.83 -23.07 -0.09
CA ILE A 34 -16.02 -22.14 -1.20
C ILE A 34 -17.31 -22.51 -1.95
N THR A 35 -18.21 -21.54 -2.14
CA THR A 35 -19.43 -21.69 -2.94
C THR A 35 -19.63 -20.52 -3.91
N ARG A 36 -20.45 -20.69 -4.94
CA ARG A 36 -20.90 -19.58 -5.79
C ARG A 36 -22.07 -18.86 -5.13
N LYS A 37 -22.10 -17.54 -5.25
CA LYS A 37 -23.13 -16.68 -4.64
C LYS A 37 -24.53 -16.89 -5.25
N MET A 38 -24.66 -17.44 -6.46
CA MET A 38 -25.98 -17.75 -7.03
C MET A 38 -26.66 -18.96 -6.35
N ASP A 39 -25.89 -19.77 -5.63
CA ASP A 39 -26.38 -20.97 -4.93
C ASP A 39 -26.78 -20.64 -3.47
N PHE A 40 -27.08 -19.36 -3.20
CA PHE A 40 -27.50 -18.93 -1.86
C PHE A 40 -28.30 -17.62 -1.91
N ALA A 41 -29.59 -17.69 -1.56
CA ALA A 41 -30.38 -16.50 -1.26
C ALA A 41 -29.81 -15.83 -0.01
N MET A 42 -29.37 -14.57 -0.15
CA MET A 42 -28.65 -13.83 0.89
C MET A 42 -29.38 -13.82 2.24
N ALA A 43 -28.86 -14.59 3.19
CA ALA A 43 -28.89 -14.24 4.60
C ALA A 43 -27.45 -13.93 5.01
N GLU A 44 -27.23 -12.82 5.69
CA GLU A 44 -25.96 -12.39 6.30
C GLU A 44 -25.54 -13.30 7.48
N SER A 45 -25.91 -14.57 7.40
CA SER A 45 -25.71 -15.58 8.42
C SER A 45 -24.26 -16.03 8.42
N HIS A 46 -23.51 -15.63 9.45
CA HIS A 46 -22.20 -16.20 9.77
C HIS A 46 -22.30 -17.60 10.42
N THR A 47 -23.40 -18.32 10.22
CA THR A 47 -23.75 -19.45 11.09
C THR A 47 -23.56 -20.81 10.43
N SER A 48 -23.18 -21.80 11.23
CA SER A 48 -23.08 -23.20 10.79
C SER A 48 -24.41 -23.81 10.34
N LYS A 49 -25.53 -23.09 10.46
CA LYS A 49 -26.88 -23.56 10.13
C LYS A 49 -27.09 -23.74 8.63
N ASP A 50 -26.29 -23.04 7.82
CA ASP A 50 -26.38 -23.07 6.35
C ASP A 50 -25.78 -24.36 5.78
N PHE A 51 -24.99 -25.10 6.56
CA PHE A 51 -24.38 -26.37 6.16
C PHE A 51 -25.28 -27.56 6.50
N ALA A 52 -25.36 -28.54 5.60
CA ALA A 52 -25.99 -29.83 5.86
C ALA A 52 -25.08 -30.80 6.65
N PHE A 53 -23.91 -30.34 7.09
CA PHE A 53 -22.89 -31.13 7.77
C PHE A 53 -22.21 -30.30 8.86
N ASP A 54 -21.69 -30.97 9.88
CA ASP A 54 -20.98 -30.38 11.03
C ASP A 54 -19.55 -30.91 11.18
N THR A 55 -19.15 -31.81 10.28
CA THR A 55 -17.81 -32.40 10.22
C THR A 55 -17.26 -32.42 8.81
N VAL A 56 -15.94 -32.31 8.70
CA VAL A 56 -15.22 -32.37 7.42
C VAL A 56 -14.25 -33.57 7.39
N PRO A 57 -13.83 -34.05 6.20
CA PRO A 57 -12.85 -35.13 6.08
C PRO A 57 -11.54 -34.80 6.77
N LEU A 58 -10.91 -35.82 7.37
CA LEU A 58 -9.51 -35.72 7.79
C LEU A 58 -8.62 -35.73 6.55
N GLY A 59 -7.44 -35.12 6.64
CA GLY A 59 -6.42 -35.21 5.60
C GLY A 59 -5.85 -33.86 5.20
N ASP A 60 -4.91 -33.94 4.26
CA ASP A 60 -4.16 -32.80 3.75
C ASP A 60 -4.89 -32.10 2.60
N TRP A 61 -5.95 -31.39 2.94
CA TRP A 61 -6.67 -30.49 2.05
C TRP A 61 -6.82 -29.14 2.74
N ASN A 62 -6.97 -28.08 1.96
CA ASN A 62 -7.18 -26.72 2.49
C ASN A 62 -8.35 -25.99 1.83
N ALA A 63 -8.88 -26.49 0.71
CA ALA A 63 -10.09 -25.97 0.08
C ALA A 63 -11.16 -27.05 -0.07
N GLY A 64 -12.41 -26.72 0.26
CA GLY A 64 -13.59 -27.55 0.06
C GLY A 64 -14.58 -26.80 -0.82
N LYS A 65 -15.00 -27.42 -1.92
CA LYS A 65 -16.06 -26.89 -2.77
C LYS A 65 -17.41 -27.29 -2.21
N LEU A 66 -18.31 -26.31 -2.08
CA LEU A 66 -19.67 -26.51 -1.64
C LEU A 66 -20.63 -26.43 -2.84
N VAL A 67 -21.74 -27.14 -2.73
CA VAL A 67 -22.89 -27.07 -3.64
C VAL A 67 -24.18 -26.95 -2.83
N GLU A 68 -25.18 -26.28 -3.38
CA GLU A 68 -26.52 -26.22 -2.77
C GLU A 68 -27.31 -27.48 -3.12
N VAL A 69 -27.86 -28.14 -2.09
CA VAL A 69 -28.80 -29.25 -2.20
C VAL A 69 -29.95 -28.97 -1.24
N ASP A 70 -31.17 -28.87 -1.75
CA ASP A 70 -32.38 -28.61 -0.98
C ASP A 70 -32.26 -27.40 -0.02
N GLY A 71 -31.65 -26.31 -0.50
CA GLY A 71 -31.47 -25.07 0.29
C GLY A 71 -30.37 -25.13 1.35
N ARG A 72 -29.51 -26.17 1.34
CA ARG A 72 -28.39 -26.32 2.27
C ARG A 72 -27.08 -26.55 1.53
N LEU A 73 -25.99 -26.08 2.12
CA LEU A 73 -24.65 -26.28 1.57
C LEU A 73 -24.13 -27.67 1.96
N VAL A 74 -23.74 -28.45 0.96
CA VAL A 74 -23.11 -29.77 1.09
C VAL A 74 -21.68 -29.68 0.58
N LEU A 75 -20.75 -30.38 1.25
CA LEU A 75 -19.38 -30.55 0.78
C LEU A 75 -19.34 -31.52 -0.39
N ASP A 76 -19.01 -31.02 -1.58
CA ASP A 76 -18.94 -31.77 -2.84
C ASP A 76 -17.54 -32.38 -3.03
N GLN A 77 -16.51 -31.56 -2.89
CA GLN A 77 -15.13 -31.93 -3.16
C GLN A 77 -14.16 -31.24 -2.20
N THR A 78 -13.02 -31.87 -1.93
CA THR A 78 -11.89 -31.27 -1.22
C THR A 78 -10.64 -31.31 -2.08
N ASP A 79 -9.87 -30.23 -2.07
CA ASP A 79 -8.63 -30.07 -2.81
C ASP A 79 -7.53 -29.52 -1.92
N LYS A 80 -6.29 -29.84 -2.30
CA LYS A 80 -5.10 -29.16 -1.81
C LYS A 80 -4.67 -28.14 -2.85
N ILE A 81 -4.93 -26.86 -2.57
CA ILE A 81 -4.56 -25.76 -3.44
C ILE A 81 -3.34 -25.03 -2.90
N ASP A 82 -2.54 -24.46 -3.79
CA ASP A 82 -1.50 -23.52 -3.40
C ASP A 82 -2.16 -22.19 -3.03
N LEU A 83 -2.02 -21.79 -1.77
CA LEU A 83 -2.58 -20.55 -1.26
C LEU A 83 -1.48 -19.50 -1.26
N GLU A 84 -1.75 -18.34 -1.85
CA GLU A 84 -0.78 -17.27 -1.94
C GLU A 84 -0.24 -16.89 -0.55
N SER A 85 1.09 -16.89 -0.45
CA SER A 85 1.85 -16.60 0.76
C SER A 85 2.79 -15.42 0.51
N GLY A 86 2.95 -14.56 1.51
CA GLY A 86 3.94 -13.48 1.48
C GLY A 86 5.38 -13.99 1.40
N ALA A 87 6.29 -13.16 0.90
CA ALA A 87 7.71 -13.48 0.86
C ALA A 87 8.35 -13.40 2.25
N VAL A 88 9.14 -14.41 2.60
CA VAL A 88 9.87 -14.45 3.87
C VAL A 88 11.14 -13.61 3.76
N TRP A 89 11.19 -12.47 4.46
CA TRP A 89 12.41 -11.66 4.58
C TRP A 89 12.86 -11.43 6.03
N HIS A 90 11.98 -11.67 6.99
CA HIS A 90 12.27 -11.52 8.41
C HIS A 90 12.28 -12.90 9.08
N PRO A 91 13.26 -13.21 9.95
CA PRO A 91 13.40 -14.56 10.50
C PRO A 91 12.34 -14.90 11.55
N LYS A 92 11.77 -13.89 12.21
CA LYS A 92 10.76 -14.09 13.25
C LYS A 92 9.38 -14.24 12.64
N LYS A 93 8.64 -15.23 13.14
CA LYS A 93 7.27 -15.54 12.75
C LYS A 93 6.44 -15.85 14.00
N ILE A 94 5.14 -15.60 13.93
CA ILE A 94 4.15 -16.04 14.92
C ILE A 94 2.91 -16.54 14.20
N ASP A 95 2.34 -17.65 14.65
CA ASP A 95 1.08 -18.13 14.09
C ASP A 95 -0.11 -17.31 14.62
N GLU A 96 -1.13 -17.10 13.79
CA GLU A 96 -2.34 -16.37 14.17
C GLU A 96 -3.00 -16.96 15.43
N LEU A 97 -2.98 -18.28 15.59
CA LEU A 97 -3.55 -18.95 16.77
C LEU A 97 -2.73 -18.73 18.03
N ASP A 98 -1.44 -18.38 17.87
CA ASP A 98 -0.52 -18.08 18.96
C ASP A 98 -0.49 -16.56 19.28
N LEU A 99 -1.26 -15.72 18.55
CA LEU A 99 -1.38 -14.29 18.84
C LEU A 99 -2.13 -14.06 20.17
N PRO A 100 -1.62 -13.18 21.04
CA PRO A 100 -2.35 -12.72 22.22
C PRO A 100 -3.70 -12.09 21.87
N GLN A 101 -4.55 -11.98 22.89
CA GLN A 101 -5.79 -11.22 22.78
C GLN A 101 -5.51 -9.72 22.58
N GLN A 102 -6.46 -9.06 21.93
CA GLN A 102 -6.51 -7.60 21.83
C GLN A 102 -6.38 -6.97 23.22
N LEU A 103 -5.55 -5.92 23.35
CA LEU A 103 -5.47 -5.15 24.58
C LEU A 103 -6.76 -4.37 24.83
N ASP A 104 -7.22 -4.40 26.08
CA ASP A 104 -8.38 -3.61 26.51
C ASP A 104 -8.15 -2.11 26.29
N GLY A 105 -9.21 -1.41 25.87
CA GLY A 105 -9.17 0.03 25.59
C GLY A 105 -8.50 0.41 24.27
N TYR A 106 -7.95 -0.56 23.52
CA TYR A 106 -7.46 -0.35 22.16
C TYR A 106 -8.49 -0.79 21.14
N ASP A 107 -8.71 0.05 20.14
CA ASP A 107 -9.53 -0.25 18.99
C ASP A 107 -8.69 -0.12 17.72
N PHE A 108 -8.51 -1.25 17.03
CA PHE A 108 -7.73 -1.30 15.80
C PHE A 108 -8.35 -0.40 14.70
N THR A 109 -9.67 -0.22 14.69
CA THR A 109 -10.34 0.54 13.62
C THR A 109 -10.12 2.04 13.74
N SER A 110 -9.78 2.54 14.94
CA SER A 110 -9.52 3.95 15.20
C SER A 110 -8.02 4.30 15.24
N ASP A 111 -7.14 3.31 15.36
CA ASP A 111 -5.69 3.55 15.37
C ASP A 111 -5.16 3.91 13.97
N TRP A 112 -4.38 5.00 13.88
CA TRP A 112 -3.88 5.49 12.60
C TRP A 112 -2.91 4.53 11.92
N GLN A 113 -2.15 3.73 12.67
CA GLN A 113 -1.27 2.71 12.09
C GLN A 113 -2.03 1.56 11.43
N CYS A 114 -3.32 1.42 11.73
CA CYS A 114 -4.18 0.35 11.23
C CYS A 114 -5.04 0.78 10.03
N GLN A 115 -4.98 2.05 9.62
CA GLN A 115 -5.85 2.56 8.57
C GLN A 115 -5.63 1.88 7.24
N GLY A 116 -6.74 1.49 6.61
CA GLY A 116 -6.73 0.79 5.31
C GLY A 116 -6.59 -0.73 5.42
N HIS A 117 -6.45 -1.28 6.63
CA HIS A 117 -6.46 -2.74 6.84
C HIS A 117 -7.85 -3.24 7.22
N GLU A 118 -8.22 -4.40 6.67
CA GLU A 118 -9.49 -5.07 6.98
C GLU A 118 -9.44 -5.82 8.32
N THR A 119 -8.26 -6.25 8.74
CA THR A 119 -8.08 -7.04 9.96
C THR A 119 -6.76 -6.66 10.63
N GLY A 120 -6.83 -6.45 11.93
CA GLY A 120 -5.68 -6.20 12.75
C GLY A 120 -5.97 -6.32 14.25
N LYS A 121 -4.89 -6.33 15.04
CA LYS A 121 -4.95 -6.37 16.50
C LYS A 121 -3.83 -5.53 17.10
N ILE A 122 -4.12 -4.88 18.21
CA ILE A 122 -3.14 -4.21 19.07
C ILE A 122 -2.96 -5.09 20.30
N ILE A 123 -1.77 -5.67 20.46
CA ILE A 123 -1.50 -6.75 21.40
C ILE A 123 -0.30 -6.42 22.29
N PRO A 124 -0.17 -7.05 23.47
CA PRO A 124 1.13 -7.11 24.13
C PRO A 124 2.11 -7.81 23.21
N THR A 125 3.33 -7.30 23.11
CA THR A 125 4.33 -7.85 22.18
C THR A 125 4.76 -9.23 22.66
N PRO A 126 4.59 -10.28 21.85
CA PRO A 126 5.09 -11.61 22.17
C PRO A 126 6.62 -11.59 22.30
N SER A 127 7.15 -12.23 23.34
CA SER A 127 8.61 -12.27 23.61
C SER A 127 9.42 -12.90 22.48
N VAL A 128 8.79 -13.81 21.70
CA VAL A 128 9.39 -14.39 20.49
C VAL A 128 9.67 -13.32 19.41
N LEU A 129 8.89 -12.24 19.37
CA LEU A 129 9.02 -11.17 18.39
C LEU A 129 9.97 -10.06 18.86
N ALA A 130 9.80 -9.55 20.07
CA ALA A 130 10.68 -8.53 20.64
C ALA A 130 10.57 -8.47 22.17
N ALA A 131 11.71 -8.22 22.83
CA ALA A 131 11.78 -8.04 24.27
C ALA A 131 11.76 -6.55 24.68
N ASP A 132 12.18 -5.66 23.77
CA ASP A 132 12.30 -4.22 23.96
C ASP A 132 11.02 -3.44 23.59
N CYS A 133 10.07 -4.10 22.91
CA CYS A 133 8.79 -3.51 22.51
C CYS A 133 7.68 -4.04 23.42
N ARG A 134 6.84 -3.15 23.97
CA ARG A 134 5.75 -3.55 24.87
C ARG A 134 4.45 -3.82 24.13
N THR A 135 4.13 -2.99 23.14
CA THR A 135 2.87 -3.03 22.41
C THR A 135 3.14 -3.14 20.92
N ALA A 136 2.46 -4.08 20.27
CA ALA A 136 2.62 -4.34 18.86
C ALA A 136 1.28 -4.25 18.13
N ILE A 137 1.36 -3.94 16.84
CA ILE A 137 0.24 -3.94 15.92
C ILE A 137 0.42 -5.09 14.94
N CYS A 138 -0.58 -5.95 14.87
CA CYS A 138 -0.69 -7.06 13.93
C CYS A 138 -1.61 -6.63 12.79
N LEU A 139 -1.15 -6.77 11.55
CA LEU A 139 -1.92 -6.46 10.35
C LEU A 139 -1.84 -7.65 9.41
N TYR A 140 -2.98 -8.25 9.09
CA TYR A 140 -3.03 -9.50 8.34
C TYR A 140 -4.34 -9.66 7.57
N THR A 141 -4.37 -10.59 6.63
CA THR A 141 -5.59 -11.00 5.94
C THR A 141 -5.53 -12.48 5.62
N TRP A 142 -6.56 -13.21 6.00
CA TRP A 142 -6.68 -14.62 5.68
C TRP A 142 -7.12 -14.85 4.23
N ASN A 143 -7.79 -13.86 3.63
CA ASN A 143 -8.37 -13.97 2.29
C ASN A 143 -7.24 -14.15 1.26
N PRO A 144 -7.16 -15.32 0.60
CA PRO A 144 -5.99 -15.67 -0.20
C PRO A 144 -5.82 -14.90 -1.49
N SER A 145 -6.73 -13.97 -1.81
CA SER A 145 -6.52 -13.06 -2.93
C SER A 145 -6.57 -11.60 -2.52
N ILE A 146 -6.29 -11.32 -1.24
CA ILE A 146 -5.89 -10.00 -0.77
C ILE A 146 -4.42 -10.13 -0.36
N THR A 147 -3.55 -9.46 -1.09
CA THR A 147 -2.08 -9.53 -0.92
C THR A 147 -1.52 -8.30 -0.22
N THR A 148 -2.35 -7.29 0.05
CA THR A 148 -1.92 -5.97 0.52
C THR A 148 -1.01 -6.02 1.75
N PRO A 149 -1.31 -6.78 2.82
CA PRO A 149 -0.37 -6.88 3.96
C PRO A 149 0.99 -7.47 3.57
N ASN A 150 1.01 -8.42 2.64
CA ASN A 150 2.24 -9.06 2.18
C ASN A 150 3.07 -8.11 1.30
N GLU A 151 2.43 -7.39 0.38
CA GLU A 151 3.06 -6.35 -0.45
C GLU A 151 3.63 -5.23 0.43
N GLU A 152 2.87 -4.80 1.43
CA GLU A 152 3.29 -3.79 2.37
C GLU A 152 4.51 -4.24 3.19
N SER A 153 4.58 -5.51 3.57
CA SER A 153 5.73 -6.06 4.29
C SER A 153 7.04 -5.92 3.50
N ILE A 154 6.98 -5.90 2.16
CA ILE A 154 8.15 -5.66 1.31
C ILE A 154 8.59 -4.20 1.41
N ILE A 155 7.66 -3.25 1.51
CA ILE A 155 8.02 -1.85 1.74
C ILE A 155 8.72 -1.71 3.11
N TYR A 156 8.22 -2.38 4.15
CA TYR A 156 8.91 -2.44 5.45
C TYR A 156 10.33 -3.01 5.35
N GLN A 157 10.56 -4.02 4.51
CA GLN A 157 11.91 -4.53 4.25
C GLN A 157 12.82 -3.44 3.68
N LEU A 158 12.33 -2.66 2.72
CA LEU A 158 13.10 -1.64 2.02
C LEU A 158 13.40 -0.41 2.89
N VAL A 159 12.48 -0.05 3.80
CA VAL A 159 12.66 1.09 4.71
C VAL A 159 13.28 0.70 6.05
N ALA A 160 13.58 -0.59 6.27
CA ALA A 160 14.17 -1.08 7.50
C ALA A 160 15.48 -0.33 7.83
N GLY A 161 15.58 0.17 9.06
CA GLY A 161 16.76 0.92 9.54
C GLY A 161 16.86 2.38 9.07
N SER A 162 15.94 2.87 8.22
CA SER A 162 15.92 4.27 7.81
C SER A 162 15.42 5.24 8.89
N GLY A 163 14.74 4.70 9.92
CA GLY A 163 14.19 5.48 11.04
C GLY A 163 12.90 6.24 10.71
N ILE A 164 12.29 6.01 9.53
CA ILE A 164 11.03 6.67 9.13
C ILE A 164 9.80 5.79 9.27
N ALA A 165 9.93 4.53 9.67
CA ALA A 165 8.83 3.57 9.75
C ALA A 165 8.86 2.85 11.11
N PRO A 166 7.70 2.42 11.63
CA PRO A 166 7.67 1.54 12.79
C PRO A 166 8.55 0.29 12.56
N LYS A 167 9.26 -0.13 13.59
CA LYS A 167 10.08 -1.34 13.60
C LYS A 167 9.22 -2.56 13.25
N PHE A 168 9.59 -3.25 12.18
CA PHE A 168 9.03 -4.55 11.84
C PHE A 168 9.50 -5.61 12.84
N LEU A 169 8.56 -6.36 13.42
CA LEU A 169 8.83 -7.32 14.50
C LEU A 169 8.78 -8.78 14.02
N GLY A 170 7.99 -9.08 12.99
CA GLY A 170 7.89 -10.43 12.43
C GLY A 170 6.73 -10.62 11.48
N HIS A 171 6.70 -11.80 10.85
CA HIS A 171 5.60 -12.23 9.98
C HIS A 171 4.51 -12.94 10.79
N ILE A 172 3.26 -12.80 10.35
CA ILE A 172 2.12 -13.57 10.86
C ILE A 172 1.89 -14.74 9.90
N THR A 173 1.82 -15.94 10.45
CA THR A 173 1.51 -17.14 9.69
C THR A 173 0.11 -17.67 9.98
N GLU A 174 -0.45 -18.35 8.99
CA GLU A 174 -1.59 -19.25 9.12
C GLU A 174 -1.10 -20.70 9.02
N ASN A 175 -1.60 -21.57 9.89
CA ASN A 175 -1.24 -22.99 9.91
C ASN A 175 0.29 -23.23 10.00
N ARG A 176 1.00 -22.31 10.65
CA ARG A 176 2.46 -22.30 10.90
C ARG A 176 3.35 -22.16 9.66
N ASP A 177 2.77 -21.94 8.49
CA ASP A 177 3.53 -21.94 7.23
C ASP A 177 3.25 -20.69 6.39
N ARG A 178 1.98 -20.53 5.96
CA ARG A 178 1.56 -19.49 5.02
C ARG A 178 1.64 -18.11 5.67
N ILE A 179 2.39 -17.18 5.08
CA ILE A 179 2.43 -15.80 5.54
C ILE A 179 1.18 -15.05 5.08
N ILE A 180 0.44 -14.52 6.05
CA ILE A 180 -0.82 -13.80 5.85
C ILE A 180 -0.75 -12.33 6.29
N GLY A 181 0.38 -11.89 6.84
CA GLY A 181 0.57 -10.52 7.31
C GLY A 181 1.82 -10.35 8.15
N TYR A 182 1.82 -9.31 8.97
CA TYR A 182 3.01 -8.90 9.72
C TYR A 182 2.68 -8.21 11.04
N VAL A 183 3.72 -8.06 11.86
CA VAL A 183 3.70 -7.38 13.15
C VAL A 183 4.69 -6.23 13.13
N VAL A 184 4.27 -5.05 13.56
CA VAL A 184 5.13 -3.86 13.77
C VAL A 184 4.98 -3.35 15.20
N GLU A 185 5.94 -2.54 15.65
CA GLU A 185 5.80 -1.83 16.91
C GLU A 185 4.64 -0.83 16.86
N LYS A 186 3.97 -0.65 18.00
CA LYS A 186 3.04 0.46 18.18
C LYS A 186 3.82 1.73 18.53
N ILE A 187 3.62 2.77 17.75
CA ILE A 187 4.08 4.13 18.06
C ILE A 187 3.00 4.80 18.90
N HIS A 188 3.42 5.37 20.03
CA HIS A 188 2.59 6.21 20.88
C HIS A 188 2.79 7.67 20.45
N GLY A 189 1.76 8.24 19.84
CA GLY A 189 1.91 9.50 19.12
C GLY A 189 0.58 10.15 18.78
N ARG A 190 0.70 11.29 18.11
CA ARG A 190 -0.40 12.05 17.53
C ARG A 190 -0.29 12.13 16.00
N ALA A 191 -1.39 12.42 15.31
CA ALA A 191 -1.36 12.74 13.89
C ALA A 191 -0.53 14.01 13.65
N ALA A 192 0.09 14.10 12.48
CA ALA A 192 0.83 15.29 12.08
C ALA A 192 -0.09 16.50 11.86
N THR A 193 0.44 17.68 12.18
CA THR A 193 -0.21 18.98 12.00
C THR A 193 0.63 19.85 11.07
N ALA A 194 0.13 21.04 10.71
CA ALA A 194 0.89 22.04 9.95
C ALA A 194 2.28 22.32 10.54
N ALA A 195 2.43 22.28 11.86
CA ALA A 195 3.69 22.55 12.55
C ALA A 195 4.76 21.47 12.30
N ASP A 196 4.34 20.25 11.98
CA ASP A 196 5.22 19.09 11.78
C ASP A 196 5.68 18.94 10.32
N TYR A 197 5.28 19.88 9.44
CA TYR A 197 5.58 19.83 8.02
C TYR A 197 7.06 19.66 7.68
N PRO A 198 8.02 20.39 8.31
CA PRO A 198 9.44 20.19 8.02
C PRO A 198 9.90 18.76 8.25
N GLN A 199 9.43 18.12 9.32
CA GLN A 199 9.77 16.75 9.71
C GLN A 199 9.07 15.73 8.81
N CYS A 200 7.79 15.92 8.50
CA CYS A 200 7.05 15.06 7.56
C CYS A 200 7.69 15.08 6.17
N ARG A 201 8.10 16.27 5.70
CA ARG A 201 8.82 16.42 4.43
C ARG A 201 10.16 15.69 4.46
N ALA A 202 10.89 15.75 5.56
CA ALA A 202 12.16 15.06 5.70
C ALA A 202 12.00 13.53 5.67
N ALA A 203 11.01 12.99 6.38
CA ALA A 203 10.67 11.56 6.34
C ALA A 203 10.30 11.11 4.92
N LEU A 204 9.45 11.87 4.24
CA LEU A 204 9.05 11.58 2.85
C LEU A 204 10.24 11.67 1.87
N SER A 205 11.14 12.63 2.07
CA SER A 205 12.36 12.74 1.26
C SER A 205 13.31 11.53 1.44
N ILE A 206 13.39 10.96 2.65
CA ILE A 206 14.12 9.70 2.86
C ILE A 206 13.45 8.58 2.07
N LEU A 207 12.13 8.45 2.13
CA LEU A 207 11.38 7.45 1.36
C LEU A 207 11.65 7.56 -0.16
N HIS A 208 11.59 8.78 -0.70
CA HIS A 208 11.87 9.05 -2.12
C HIS A 208 13.30 8.71 -2.52
N ARG A 209 14.29 8.95 -1.66
CA ARG A 209 15.69 8.55 -1.92
C ARG A 209 15.87 7.04 -1.97
N LEU A 210 14.98 6.26 -1.35
CA LEU A 210 14.93 4.81 -1.48
C LEU A 210 14.22 4.34 -2.76
N GLY A 211 13.77 5.26 -3.62
CA GLY A 211 13.03 4.94 -4.84
C GLY A 211 11.60 4.45 -4.57
N ILE A 212 11.03 4.81 -3.41
CA ILE A 212 9.68 4.44 -3.00
C ILE A 212 8.78 5.68 -2.99
N LYS A 213 7.65 5.60 -3.68
CA LYS A 213 6.58 6.60 -3.61
C LYS A 213 5.58 6.16 -2.55
N TYR A 214 5.02 7.09 -1.79
CA TYR A 214 4.04 6.75 -0.76
C TYR A 214 2.64 6.47 -1.35
N GLY A 215 2.32 7.10 -2.48
CA GLY A 215 1.06 6.98 -3.20
C GLY A 215 0.00 7.95 -2.70
N ARG A 216 -0.63 7.65 -1.55
CA ARG A 216 -1.75 8.43 -1.00
C ARG A 216 -1.40 9.02 0.36
N ILE A 217 -1.06 10.30 0.36
CA ILE A 217 -0.77 11.05 1.59
C ILE A 217 -2.07 11.60 2.18
N THR A 218 -2.27 11.38 3.48
CA THR A 218 -3.35 11.93 4.30
C THR A 218 -2.77 12.43 5.62
N SER A 219 -3.56 13.13 6.44
CA SER A 219 -3.12 13.62 7.76
C SER A 219 -2.70 12.48 8.70
N ASN A 220 -3.18 11.27 8.43
CA ASN A 220 -2.93 10.07 9.22
C ASN A 220 -1.77 9.23 8.65
N SER A 221 -1.14 9.65 7.55
CA SER A 221 0.04 8.98 7.00
C SER A 221 1.29 9.18 7.87
N PHE A 222 1.25 10.14 8.79
CA PHE A 222 2.36 10.51 9.64
C PHE A 222 1.96 10.46 11.11
N ILE A 223 2.81 9.85 11.91
CA ILE A 223 2.67 9.78 13.37
C ILE A 223 3.84 10.53 13.97
N VAL A 224 3.52 11.52 14.79
CA VAL A 224 4.49 12.25 15.60
C VAL A 224 4.53 11.58 16.96
N GLU A 225 5.65 10.92 17.27
CA GLU A 225 5.88 10.30 18.57
C GLU A 225 5.88 11.36 19.68
N GLU A 226 5.14 11.11 20.76
CA GLU A 226 4.94 12.09 21.84
C GLU A 226 6.23 12.44 22.59
N ASP A 227 7.08 11.44 22.86
CA ASP A 227 8.26 11.62 23.71
C ASP A 227 9.42 12.32 22.99
N THR A 228 9.62 12.03 21.71
CA THR A 228 10.79 12.52 20.96
C THR A 228 10.45 13.54 19.88
N GLY A 229 9.18 13.66 19.51
CA GLY A 229 8.74 14.46 18.36
C GLY A 229 9.19 13.88 17.00
N ARG A 230 9.68 12.64 16.96
CA ARG A 230 10.06 11.96 15.71
C ARG A 230 8.82 11.65 14.89
N VAL A 231 8.99 11.73 13.57
CA VAL A 231 7.92 11.44 12.61
C VAL A 231 8.13 10.09 11.96
N TYR A 232 7.08 9.28 12.00
CA TYR A 232 7.00 7.98 11.37
C TYR A 232 5.94 8.00 10.27
N LEU A 233 6.22 7.35 9.15
CA LEU A 233 5.28 7.01 8.11
C LEU A 233 4.53 5.73 8.51
N SER A 234 3.20 5.74 8.37
CA SER A 234 2.34 4.63 8.77
C SER A 234 1.37 4.21 7.68
N GLY A 235 1.35 2.91 7.36
CA GLY A 235 0.48 2.36 6.33
C GLY A 235 1.06 2.56 4.93
N PHE A 236 1.87 1.59 4.49
CA PHE A 236 2.51 1.55 3.17
C PHE A 236 1.70 0.79 2.11
N SER A 237 0.42 0.51 2.36
CA SER A 237 -0.47 -0.21 1.44
C SER A 237 -0.64 0.45 0.06
N ASN A 238 -0.35 1.75 -0.05
CA ASN A 238 -0.36 2.50 -1.32
C ASN A 238 1.05 2.78 -1.86
N ALA A 239 2.08 2.38 -1.12
CA ALA A 239 3.46 2.66 -1.46
C ALA A 239 3.97 1.67 -2.50
N SER A 240 4.88 2.12 -3.36
CA SER A 240 5.46 1.28 -4.41
C SER A 240 6.79 1.83 -4.90
N LEU A 241 7.60 0.96 -5.51
CA LEU A 241 8.81 1.38 -6.20
C LEU A 241 8.46 2.24 -7.43
N TYR A 242 9.31 3.22 -7.75
CA TYR A 242 9.14 4.06 -8.94
C TYR A 242 10.45 4.35 -9.66
N GLY A 243 10.38 4.49 -10.98
CA GLY A 243 11.56 4.52 -11.86
C GLY A 243 12.22 5.89 -12.03
N THR A 244 11.51 7.00 -11.82
CA THR A 244 12.06 8.36 -12.01
C THR A 244 11.65 9.27 -10.85
N ALA A 245 12.65 9.82 -10.14
CA ALA A 245 12.53 10.55 -8.89
C ALA A 245 11.65 11.82 -8.97
N ASP A 246 11.75 12.58 -10.06
CA ASP A 246 11.41 14.00 -10.04
C ASP A 246 9.89 14.30 -10.06
N ASP A 247 9.12 13.63 -10.90
CA ASP A 247 7.67 13.91 -11.03
C ASP A 247 6.87 13.46 -9.79
N VAL A 248 7.29 12.36 -9.16
CA VAL A 248 6.67 11.84 -7.94
C VAL A 248 7.03 12.70 -6.75
N TYR A 249 8.30 13.10 -6.63
CA TYR A 249 8.78 13.94 -5.53
C TYR A 249 7.95 15.23 -5.47
N MET A 250 7.84 15.94 -6.59
CA MET A 250 7.11 17.21 -6.63
C MET A 250 5.62 17.03 -6.29
N LYS A 251 5.00 15.94 -6.77
CA LYS A 251 3.57 15.68 -6.54
C LYS A 251 3.25 15.33 -5.09
N GLU A 252 4.03 14.47 -4.46
CA GLU A 252 3.80 14.06 -3.06
C GLU A 252 4.16 15.18 -2.07
N GLN A 253 5.19 15.97 -2.38
CA GLN A 253 5.51 17.18 -1.60
C GLN A 253 4.40 18.24 -1.70
N PHE A 254 3.77 18.37 -2.87
CA PHE A 254 2.61 19.24 -3.06
C PHE A 254 1.41 18.80 -2.21
N TYR A 255 1.05 17.51 -2.28
CA TYR A 255 -0.07 16.99 -1.47
C TYR A 255 0.19 17.09 0.03
N LEU A 256 1.45 16.93 0.47
CA LEU A 256 1.80 17.06 1.88
C LEU A 256 1.45 18.45 2.44
N ALA A 257 1.79 19.52 1.70
CA ALA A 257 1.51 20.89 2.14
C ALA A 257 0.00 21.17 2.23
N ASP A 258 -0.78 20.66 1.27
CA ASP A 258 -2.24 20.80 1.23
C ASP A 258 -2.91 20.02 2.38
N VAL A 259 -2.53 18.75 2.57
CA VAL A 259 -3.06 17.86 3.62
C VAL A 259 -2.79 18.40 5.02
N LEU A 260 -1.63 19.02 5.25
CA LEU A 260 -1.29 19.62 6.52
C LEU A 260 -1.81 21.06 6.69
N GLY A 261 -2.56 21.59 5.71
CA GLY A 261 -3.23 22.89 5.84
C GLY A 261 -2.29 24.09 5.87
N ILE A 262 -1.18 24.05 5.13
CA ILE A 262 -0.17 25.12 5.18
C ILE A 262 -0.59 26.28 4.27
N ASP A 263 -1.24 27.28 4.89
CA ASP A 263 -1.76 28.48 4.22
C ASP A 263 -0.71 29.31 3.46
N ALA A 264 0.57 29.22 3.84
CA ALA A 264 1.66 29.89 3.12
C ALA A 264 1.74 29.46 1.65
N HIS A 265 1.38 28.21 1.36
CA HIS A 265 1.41 27.67 0.00
C HIS A 265 0.16 28.04 -0.82
N ARG A 266 -1.01 28.21 -0.17
CA ARG A 266 -2.19 28.82 -0.84
C ARG A 266 -1.92 30.24 -1.31
N LYS A 267 -1.15 31.02 -0.54
CA LYS A 267 -0.72 32.37 -0.93
C LYS A 267 0.27 32.35 -2.10
N GLU A 268 1.16 31.36 -2.14
CA GLU A 268 2.07 31.14 -3.27
C GLU A 268 1.32 30.74 -4.56
N GLN A 269 0.29 29.88 -4.44
CA GLN A 269 -0.62 29.51 -5.53
C GLN A 269 -1.39 30.72 -6.07
N ALA A 270 -2.00 31.52 -5.18
CA ALA A 270 -2.68 32.75 -5.58
C ALA A 270 -1.72 33.72 -6.30
N GLY A 271 -0.45 33.77 -5.88
CA GLY A 271 0.59 34.56 -6.55
C GLY A 271 0.97 34.03 -7.93
N LEU A 272 1.08 32.71 -8.11
CA LEU A 272 1.39 32.05 -9.38
C LEU A 272 0.24 32.16 -10.38
N GLU A 273 -1.00 31.98 -9.94
CA GLU A 273 -2.20 32.16 -10.77
C GLU A 273 -2.37 33.62 -11.21
N ASP A 274 -2.12 34.58 -10.31
CA ASP A 274 -2.14 36.01 -10.64
C ASP A 274 -1.02 36.39 -11.63
N ALA A 275 0.18 35.81 -11.48
CA ALA A 275 1.28 36.00 -12.43
C ALA A 275 0.96 35.42 -13.82
N GLN A 276 0.38 34.21 -13.89
CA GLN A 276 -0.04 33.60 -15.15
C GLN A 276 -1.18 34.36 -15.82
N ARG A 277 -2.12 34.89 -15.04
CA ARG A 277 -3.19 35.75 -15.54
C ARG A 277 -2.64 37.03 -16.15
N LYS A 278 -1.72 37.71 -15.46
CA LYS A 278 -1.03 38.91 -15.98
C LYS A 278 -0.24 38.63 -17.26
N GLU A 279 0.41 37.47 -17.38
CA GLU A 279 1.10 37.10 -18.62
C GLU A 279 0.11 36.86 -19.78
N ARG A 280 -1.05 36.24 -19.53
CA ARG A 280 -2.10 36.04 -20.54
C ARG A 280 -2.72 37.35 -21.00
N GLU A 281 -2.95 38.28 -20.07
CA GLU A 281 -3.45 39.63 -20.37
C GLU A 281 -2.41 40.40 -21.20
N ALA A 282 -1.14 40.39 -20.80
CA ALA A 282 -0.06 41.05 -21.56
C ALA A 282 0.12 40.47 -22.97
N ARG A 283 -0.05 39.15 -23.16
CA ARG A 283 -0.03 38.52 -24.49
C ARG A 283 -1.22 38.95 -25.35
N ARG A 284 -2.43 39.01 -24.78
CA ARG A 284 -3.61 39.52 -25.50
C ARG A 284 -3.42 40.97 -25.94
N ASP A 285 -2.90 41.82 -25.06
CA ASP A 285 -2.68 43.23 -25.37
C ASP A 285 -1.58 43.43 -26.44
N ALA A 286 -0.54 42.60 -26.41
CA ALA A 286 0.51 42.59 -27.43
C ALA A 286 0.00 42.07 -28.80
N GLU A 287 -0.92 41.12 -28.81
CA GLU A 287 -1.57 40.63 -30.03
C GLU A 287 -2.55 41.67 -30.60
N ALA A 288 -3.36 42.31 -29.76
CA ALA A 288 -4.26 43.40 -30.18
C ALA A 288 -3.50 44.62 -30.72
N SER A 289 -2.31 44.91 -30.17
CA SER A 289 -1.45 46.00 -30.67
C SER A 289 -0.84 45.69 -32.03
N LYS A 290 -0.61 44.41 -32.36
CA LYS A 290 -0.14 43.99 -33.68
C LYS A 290 -1.24 44.01 -34.74
N GLU A 291 -2.51 43.90 -34.36
CA GLU A 291 -3.65 43.99 -35.29
C GLU A 291 -3.99 45.45 -35.67
N ASN A 292 -3.55 46.43 -34.89
CA ASN A 292 -3.70 47.86 -35.22
C ASN A 292 -2.52 48.46 -36.00
N GLU A 293 -1.42 47.72 -36.19
CA GLU A 293 -0.39 48.12 -37.15
C GLU A 293 -0.86 47.79 -38.57
N THR A 294 -1.46 48.80 -39.20
CA THR A 294 -1.85 48.76 -40.62
C THR A 294 -0.61 48.47 -41.47
N PRO A 295 -0.60 47.44 -42.34
CA PRO A 295 0.58 47.12 -43.13
C PRO A 295 0.77 48.15 -44.24
N THR A 296 1.74 49.05 -44.08
CA THR A 296 2.29 49.81 -45.18
C THR A 296 2.93 48.83 -46.17
N ARG A 297 2.46 48.85 -47.42
CA ARG A 297 2.85 47.97 -48.54
C ARG A 297 4.34 47.60 -48.58
N PRO A 298 4.71 46.32 -48.76
CA PRO A 298 6.10 45.92 -48.91
C PRO A 298 6.61 46.18 -50.34
N GLY A 299 7.66 46.99 -50.44
CA GLY A 299 8.58 46.99 -51.57
C GLY A 299 9.43 45.72 -51.54
N LEU A 300 9.66 45.16 -52.73
CA LEU A 300 10.51 44.01 -53.02
C LEU A 300 11.85 44.03 -52.26
N GLY A 301 12.23 42.91 -51.65
CA GLY A 301 13.62 42.72 -51.23
C GLY A 301 13.87 41.67 -50.16
N GLN A 302 14.22 40.46 -50.61
CA GLN A 302 15.30 39.62 -50.07
C GLN A 302 15.29 39.12 -48.59
N ARG A 303 15.45 37.78 -48.54
CA ARG A 303 16.22 36.99 -47.55
C ARG A 303 15.65 36.83 -46.13
N ARG A 304 14.78 35.82 -45.98
CA ARG A 304 14.60 35.13 -44.68
C ARG A 304 15.76 34.15 -44.43
N SER A 305 16.64 34.56 -43.52
CA SER A 305 17.65 33.71 -42.88
C SER A 305 17.01 32.84 -41.79
N SER A 306 17.19 31.53 -41.92
CA SER A 306 16.71 30.45 -41.06
C SER A 306 17.53 30.32 -39.76
N ARG A 307 17.22 31.16 -38.76
CA ARG A 307 17.84 31.10 -37.43
C ARG A 307 16.94 30.58 -36.29
N LEU A 308 15.64 30.37 -36.53
CA LEU A 308 14.69 29.87 -35.51
C LEU A 308 14.31 28.38 -35.63
N GLN A 309 14.65 27.69 -36.73
CA GLN A 309 14.52 26.23 -36.84
C GLN A 309 15.73 25.44 -36.31
N ARG A 310 16.77 26.12 -35.79
CA ARG A 310 17.97 25.49 -35.22
C ARG A 310 17.99 25.39 -33.69
N LEU A 311 17.01 25.95 -32.96
CA LEU A 311 16.93 25.80 -31.51
C LEU A 311 16.07 24.62 -31.03
N CYS A 312 15.08 24.16 -31.80
CA CYS A 312 14.23 23.02 -31.39
C CYS A 312 14.78 21.62 -31.75
N ARG A 313 15.98 21.52 -32.33
CA ARG A 313 16.65 20.22 -32.62
C ARG A 313 17.92 19.97 -31.80
N ARG A 314 18.20 20.78 -30.78
CA ARG A 314 19.38 20.61 -29.90
C ARG A 314 19.08 20.04 -28.51
N PHE A 315 17.84 19.71 -28.19
CA PHE A 315 17.46 19.24 -26.84
C PHE A 315 17.23 17.73 -26.69
N THR A 316 17.36 16.92 -27.75
CA THR A 316 17.01 15.49 -27.69
C THR A 316 18.15 14.52 -28.02
N GLN A 317 19.43 14.94 -27.97
CA GLN A 317 20.53 14.06 -28.35
C GLN A 317 21.79 14.06 -27.46
N LYS A 318 21.80 14.77 -26.32
CA LYS A 318 23.04 14.93 -25.52
C LYS A 318 23.11 14.29 -24.13
N GLU A 319 22.07 13.58 -23.65
CA GLU A 319 22.17 12.92 -22.33
C GLU A 319 21.82 11.41 -22.33
N HIS A 320 21.79 10.78 -23.52
CA HIS A 320 21.64 9.33 -23.65
C HIS A 320 22.98 8.56 -23.78
N LYS A 321 24.11 9.20 -23.49
CA LYS A 321 25.45 8.59 -23.55
C LYS A 321 26.21 8.81 -22.25
N ASN A 322 25.89 8.04 -21.20
CA ASN A 322 26.85 7.75 -20.12
C ASN A 322 26.52 6.55 -19.21
N TRP A 323 25.61 5.65 -19.59
CA TRP A 323 25.24 4.49 -18.77
C TRP A 323 25.37 3.13 -19.48
N ALA A 324 26.23 3.05 -20.51
CA ALA A 324 26.46 1.82 -21.28
C ALA A 324 27.92 1.33 -21.25
N SER A 325 28.66 1.57 -20.17
CA SER A 325 30.05 1.11 -20.03
C SER A 325 30.39 0.41 -18.71
N VAL A 326 29.41 -0.18 -18.00
CA VAL A 326 29.68 -0.92 -16.75
C VAL A 326 29.31 -2.41 -16.82
N PHE A 327 28.70 -2.90 -17.90
CA PHE A 327 28.38 -4.33 -18.03
C PHE A 327 28.80 -4.92 -19.38
N THR A 328 30.11 -5.03 -19.60
CA THR A 328 30.69 -6.05 -20.49
C THR A 328 32.09 -6.43 -20.00
N SER A 329 32.15 -7.37 -19.05
CA SER A 329 33.26 -8.32 -18.99
C SER A 329 32.77 -9.60 -18.33
N THR A 330 32.33 -10.51 -19.18
CA THR A 330 32.40 -11.94 -18.90
C THR A 330 33.87 -12.33 -18.84
N ASP A 331 34.33 -12.86 -17.70
CA ASP A 331 35.46 -13.77 -17.72
C ASP A 331 35.02 -15.14 -17.20
N LYS A 332 35.12 -16.11 -18.12
CA LYS A 332 34.99 -17.55 -17.89
C LYS A 332 36.42 -18.07 -17.83
N GLY A 333 36.82 -18.69 -16.72
CA GLY A 333 37.89 -19.70 -16.80
C GLY A 333 38.65 -20.00 -15.53
N ARG A 334 38.43 -21.23 -15.01
CA ARG A 334 39.36 -22.18 -14.35
C ARG A 334 40.21 -21.64 -13.18
N ILE A 335 40.21 -22.28 -12.01
CA ILE A 335 40.50 -23.71 -11.74
C ILE A 335 39.51 -24.28 -10.72
#